data_AF-A0A942CF38-F1
#
_entry.id   AF-A0A942CF38-F1
#
_cell.length_a   1.000
_cell.length_b   1.000
_cell.length_c   1.000
_cell.angle_alpha   90.00
_cell.angle_beta   90.00
_cell.angle_gamma   90.00
#
_symmetry.space_group_name_H-M   'P 1'
#
loop_
_entity.id
_entity.type
_entity.pdbx_description
1 polymer ?
#
loop_
_entity_poly.entity_id
_entity_poly.type
_entity_poly.pdbx_seq_one_letter_code
_entity_poly.pdbx_strand_id
1 'polypeptide(L)'
;MSLTTRQAEQVRAAAQQAGLEVLFAEASTGFNDAPTARYTIALAGDTPKTETLELSESFDPTRHADALAGYLKESARRLRNPLPDAYVTLGGLPILFRNWKWPFHRSTSGADTYIVHGDAVLHDGSNSDTPLHAKVSASMTVTFADVVPAPEQPFCEGFIYNAVRKIMDQGQLELVKSGNRQPVPVTTRYYSPKQNKFIFNDTNEQQRQDFLAAKIYWLSGRLGNNAPVWILDPRDAQYLDTTVDVLKKTAEALAGEGIIRLEIDTEYATATEALMGHASQYEAEMADALAFTKPSFNEDMRAGHTNM
;
A
#
# COMPACT_ATOMS: atom_id res chain seq x y z
N MET A 1 -17.27 -11.13 20.87
CA MET A 1 -18.71 -10.76 20.90
C MET A 1 -18.95 -9.83 19.71
N SER A 2 -19.98 -10.04 18.90
CA SER A 2 -20.25 -9.17 17.74
C SER A 2 -20.60 -7.76 18.22
N LEU A 3 -19.86 -6.75 17.76
CA LEU A 3 -20.18 -5.35 17.96
C LEU A 3 -21.55 -5.04 17.33
N THR A 4 -22.49 -4.56 18.15
CA THR A 4 -23.82 -4.09 17.73
C THR A 4 -23.94 -2.58 17.89
N THR A 5 -22.88 -1.84 17.55
CA THR A 5 -22.88 -0.38 17.58
C THR A 5 -23.46 0.18 16.29
N ARG A 6 -23.94 1.43 16.33
CA ARG A 6 -24.37 2.16 15.13
C ARG A 6 -23.27 2.20 14.06
N GLN A 7 -22.01 2.37 14.48
CA GLN A 7 -20.85 2.32 13.59
C GLN A 7 -20.75 0.95 12.89
N ALA A 8 -20.90 -0.15 13.64
CA ALA A 8 -20.82 -1.50 13.08
C ALA A 8 -21.95 -1.78 12.08
N GLU A 9 -23.17 -1.33 12.33
CA GLU A 9 -24.29 -1.44 11.39
C GLU A 9 -24.01 -0.69 10.08
N GLN A 10 -23.41 0.51 10.17
CA GLN A 10 -23.08 1.33 9.01
C GLN A 10 -21.95 0.72 8.18
N VAL A 11 -20.89 0.21 8.83
CA VAL A 11 -19.81 -0.49 8.14
C VAL A 11 -20.35 -1.75 7.45
N ARG A 12 -21.21 -2.53 8.11
CA ARG A 12 -21.87 -3.71 7.51
C ARG A 12 -22.69 -3.34 6.27
N ALA A 13 -23.52 -2.29 6.37
CA ALA A 13 -24.33 -1.84 5.24
C ALA A 13 -23.46 -1.36 4.06
N ALA A 14 -22.41 -0.57 4.33
CA ALA A 14 -21.51 -0.07 3.29
C ALA A 14 -20.68 -1.21 2.66
N ALA A 15 -20.22 -2.18 3.45
CA ALA A 15 -19.51 -3.35 2.97
C ALA A 15 -20.40 -4.19 2.04
N GLN A 16 -21.65 -4.45 2.44
CA GLN A 16 -22.60 -5.18 1.61
C GLN A 16 -22.85 -4.48 0.27
N GLN A 17 -22.99 -3.15 0.27
CA GLN A 17 -23.15 -2.36 -0.96
C GLN A 17 -21.92 -2.41 -1.87
N ALA A 18 -20.73 -2.65 -1.32
CA ALA A 18 -19.49 -2.80 -2.06
C ALA A 18 -19.24 -4.25 -2.55
N GLY A 19 -20.11 -5.21 -2.25
CA GLY A 19 -19.89 -6.62 -2.58
C GLY A 19 -18.96 -7.34 -1.58
N LEU A 20 -18.96 -6.89 -0.32
CA LEU A 20 -18.19 -7.45 0.78
C LEU A 20 -19.10 -7.99 1.88
N GLU A 21 -18.57 -8.87 2.71
CA GLU A 21 -19.23 -9.41 3.89
C GLU A 21 -18.38 -9.16 5.14
N VAL A 22 -18.98 -8.60 6.20
CA VAL A 22 -18.29 -8.44 7.49
C VAL A 22 -18.44 -9.72 8.31
N LEU A 23 -17.38 -10.54 8.31
CA LEU A 23 -17.32 -11.81 9.04
C LEU A 23 -17.30 -11.59 10.55
N PHE A 24 -16.45 -10.67 11.00
CA PHE A 24 -16.27 -10.34 12.41
C PHE A 24 -16.28 -8.82 12.61
N ALA A 25 -16.89 -8.39 13.71
CA ALA A 25 -16.84 -7.01 14.19
C ALA A 25 -16.64 -7.06 15.70
N GLU A 26 -15.49 -6.60 16.18
CA GLU A 26 -15.05 -6.78 17.56
C GLU A 26 -14.46 -5.49 18.14
N ALA A 27 -14.74 -5.24 19.42
CA ALA A 27 -14.05 -4.19 20.16
C ALA A 27 -12.57 -4.59 20.27
N SER A 28 -11.69 -3.63 20.03
CA SER A 28 -10.25 -3.80 20.06
C SER A 28 -9.62 -2.64 20.83
N THR A 29 -8.37 -2.82 21.22
CA THR A 29 -7.56 -1.75 21.77
C THR A 29 -6.48 -1.38 20.75
N GLY A 30 -6.53 -0.12 20.32
CA GLY A 30 -5.50 0.50 19.52
C GLY A 30 -4.26 0.83 20.37
N PHE A 31 -3.44 1.73 19.86
CA PHE A 31 -2.26 2.19 20.59
C PHE A 31 -2.64 2.94 21.87
N ASN A 32 -1.86 2.75 22.95
CA ASN A 32 -2.15 3.29 24.29
C ASN A 32 -3.54 2.95 24.84
N ASP A 33 -4.04 1.75 24.55
CA ASP A 33 -5.35 1.27 25.00
C ASP A 33 -6.54 2.13 24.52
N ALA A 34 -6.33 2.93 23.46
CA ALA A 34 -7.42 3.70 22.85
C ALA A 34 -8.46 2.75 22.25
N PRO A 35 -9.76 2.96 22.51
CA PRO A 35 -10.80 2.06 22.03
C PRO A 35 -10.96 2.13 20.51
N THR A 36 -10.90 0.96 19.86
CA THR A 36 -11.11 0.80 18.42
C THR A 36 -12.17 -0.26 18.14
N ALA A 37 -12.75 -0.21 16.94
CA ALA A 37 -13.57 -1.27 16.38
C ALA A 37 -12.82 -1.90 15.22
N ARG A 38 -12.59 -3.22 15.30
CA ARG A 38 -11.95 -4.00 14.24
C ARG A 38 -12.99 -4.84 13.49
N TYR A 39 -12.92 -4.78 12.17
CA TYR A 39 -13.77 -5.50 11.25
C TYR A 39 -12.92 -6.41 10.37
N THR A 40 -13.22 -7.70 10.37
CA THR A 40 -12.70 -8.63 9.35
C THR A 40 -13.70 -8.68 8.22
N ILE A 41 -13.28 -8.19 7.06
CA ILE A 41 -14.13 -8.03 5.88
C ILE A 41 -13.65 -9.00 4.82
N ALA A 42 -14.57 -9.75 4.23
CA ALA A 42 -14.29 -10.72 3.18
C ALA A 42 -14.94 -10.33 1.86
N LEU A 43 -14.38 -10.80 0.75
CA LEU A 43 -15.03 -10.73 -0.54
C LEU A 43 -16.30 -11.60 -0.53
N ALA A 44 -17.44 -11.03 -0.94
CA ALA A 44 -18.68 -11.81 -0.98
C ALA A 44 -18.52 -13.00 -1.94
N GLY A 45 -18.75 -14.22 -1.44
CA GLY A 45 -18.59 -15.46 -2.20
C GLY A 45 -17.18 -16.08 -2.17
N ASP A 46 -16.19 -15.42 -1.56
CA ASP A 46 -14.82 -15.94 -1.38
C ASP A 46 -14.29 -15.56 0.02
N THR A 47 -14.82 -16.24 1.05
CA THR A 47 -14.54 -15.92 2.46
C THR A 47 -13.07 -16.07 2.92
N PRO A 48 -12.21 -16.87 2.26
CA PRO A 48 -10.77 -16.83 2.49
C PRO A 48 -10.09 -15.51 2.11
N LYS A 49 -10.66 -14.71 1.19
CA LYS A 49 -10.10 -13.41 0.77
C LYS A 49 -10.57 -12.32 1.74
N THR A 50 -9.77 -12.06 2.76
CA THR A 50 -10.10 -11.10 3.82
C THR A 50 -9.15 -9.93 3.91
N GLU A 51 -9.64 -8.80 4.39
CA GLU A 51 -8.86 -7.68 4.91
C GLU A 51 -9.33 -7.29 6.32
N THR A 52 -8.56 -6.41 6.97
CA THR A 52 -8.94 -5.81 8.25
C THR A 52 -9.17 -4.31 8.07
N LEU A 53 -10.36 -3.86 8.48
CA LEU A 53 -10.67 -2.45 8.69
C LEU A 53 -10.69 -2.17 10.19
N GLU A 54 -9.93 -1.20 10.67
CA GLU A 54 -9.91 -0.76 12.06
C GLU A 54 -10.14 0.75 12.14
N LEU A 55 -11.12 1.13 12.95
CA LEU A 55 -11.60 2.50 13.12
C LEU A 55 -11.59 2.87 14.61
N SER A 56 -11.41 4.14 14.94
CA SER A 56 -11.69 4.64 16.29
C SER A 56 -13.14 4.32 16.67
N GLU A 57 -13.41 3.92 17.93
CA GLU A 57 -14.80 3.70 18.38
C GLU A 57 -15.64 5.00 18.30
N SER A 58 -15.00 6.16 18.44
CA SER A 58 -15.62 7.49 18.35
C SER A 58 -15.86 7.98 16.91
N PHE A 59 -15.37 7.26 15.89
CA PHE A 59 -15.53 7.66 14.50
C PHE A 59 -17.00 7.52 14.07
N ASP A 60 -17.52 8.54 13.38
CA ASP A 60 -18.89 8.58 12.85
C ASP A 60 -18.87 8.39 11.32
N PRO A 61 -19.14 7.17 10.81
CA PRO A 61 -19.15 6.89 9.39
C PRO A 61 -20.14 7.76 8.60
N THR A 62 -21.20 8.27 9.22
CA THR A 62 -22.23 9.04 8.49
C THR A 62 -21.69 10.34 7.93
N ARG A 63 -20.72 10.97 8.60
CA ARG A 63 -20.08 12.21 8.15
C ARG A 63 -19.14 11.99 6.97
N HIS A 64 -18.78 10.74 6.70
CA HIS A 64 -17.82 10.37 5.67
C HIS A 64 -18.29 9.16 4.83
N ALA A 65 -19.60 9.03 4.64
CA ALA A 65 -20.20 7.86 4.00
C ALA A 65 -19.63 7.59 2.61
N ASP A 66 -19.43 8.63 1.79
CA ASP A 66 -18.90 8.50 0.43
C ASP A 66 -17.45 7.99 0.42
N ALA A 67 -16.62 8.48 1.34
CA ALA A 67 -15.22 8.08 1.43
C ALA A 67 -15.09 6.63 1.93
N LEU A 68 -15.88 6.23 2.93
CA LEU A 68 -15.94 4.85 3.39
C LEU A 68 -16.45 3.92 2.29
N ALA A 69 -17.49 4.31 1.56
CA ALA A 69 -18.01 3.53 0.44
C ALA A 69 -16.99 3.42 -0.70
N GLY A 70 -16.23 4.49 -0.99
CA GLY A 70 -15.12 4.47 -1.93
C GLY A 70 -14.03 3.47 -1.53
N TYR A 71 -13.56 3.56 -0.29
CA TYR A 71 -12.57 2.62 0.27
C TYR A 71 -13.03 1.17 0.16
N LEU A 72 -14.27 0.86 0.57
CA LEU A 72 -14.79 -0.52 0.54
C LEU A 72 -14.97 -1.04 -0.90
N LYS A 73 -15.33 -0.19 -1.86
CA LYS A 73 -15.36 -0.58 -3.29
C LYS A 73 -13.97 -0.90 -3.83
N GLU A 74 -12.98 -0.08 -3.47
CA GLU A 74 -11.58 -0.36 -3.82
C GLU A 74 -11.09 -1.65 -3.18
N SER A 75 -11.45 -1.90 -1.92
CA SER A 75 -11.14 -3.14 -1.21
C SER A 75 -11.76 -4.38 -1.86
N ALA A 76 -13.03 -4.33 -2.27
CA ALA A 76 -13.66 -5.42 -3.02
C ALA A 76 -12.89 -5.77 -4.30
N ARG A 77 -12.41 -4.75 -5.02
CA ARG A 77 -11.56 -4.95 -6.21
C ARG A 77 -10.22 -5.56 -5.84
N ARG A 78 -9.57 -5.05 -4.80
CA ARG A 78 -8.24 -5.48 -4.36
C ARG A 78 -8.24 -6.90 -3.80
N LEU A 79 -9.29 -7.31 -3.09
CA LEU A 79 -9.43 -8.67 -2.56
C LEU A 79 -9.52 -9.75 -3.65
N ARG A 80 -9.89 -9.39 -4.89
CA ARG A 80 -9.82 -10.29 -6.05
C ARG A 80 -8.38 -10.59 -6.48
N ASN A 81 -7.38 -9.78 -6.08
CA ASN A 81 -5.99 -10.08 -6.38
C ASN A 81 -5.54 -11.38 -5.70
N PRO A 82 -4.60 -12.15 -6.27
CA PRO A 82 -3.98 -13.29 -5.61
C PRO A 82 -3.39 -12.89 -4.24
N LEU A 83 -2.73 -11.73 -4.19
CA LEU A 83 -2.15 -11.13 -2.99
C LEU A 83 -2.68 -9.68 -2.82
N PRO A 84 -3.77 -9.48 -2.05
CA PRO A 84 -4.41 -8.16 -1.92
C PRO A 84 -3.53 -7.07 -1.28
N ASP A 85 -2.61 -7.47 -0.40
CA ASP A 85 -1.71 -6.54 0.32
C ASP A 85 -0.39 -6.28 -0.41
N ALA A 86 -0.22 -6.82 -1.62
CA ALA A 86 1.01 -6.70 -2.39
C ALA A 86 0.99 -5.48 -3.31
N TYR A 87 2.10 -4.76 -3.30
CA TYR A 87 2.35 -3.57 -4.11
C TYR A 87 3.75 -3.65 -4.73
N VAL A 88 4.02 -2.79 -5.70
CA VAL A 88 5.35 -2.62 -6.30
C VAL A 88 5.78 -1.16 -6.16
N THR A 89 7.07 -0.93 -5.88
CA THR A 89 7.68 0.41 -5.90
C THR A 89 8.11 0.80 -7.32
N LEU A 90 8.43 2.07 -7.56
CA LEU A 90 8.89 2.51 -8.88
C LEU A 90 10.25 1.89 -9.23
N GLY A 91 11.09 1.62 -8.23
CA GLY A 91 12.33 0.86 -8.38
C GLY A 91 12.14 -0.64 -8.64
N GLY A 92 10.91 -1.17 -8.62
CA GLY A 92 10.65 -2.58 -8.91
C GLY A 92 10.68 -3.52 -7.70
N LEU A 93 10.61 -3.00 -6.46
CA LEU A 93 10.52 -3.84 -5.26
C LEU A 93 9.07 -4.35 -5.06
N PRO A 94 8.82 -5.68 -5.07
CA PRO A 94 7.54 -6.22 -4.62
C PRO A 94 7.47 -6.24 -3.10
N ILE A 95 6.49 -5.54 -2.53
CA ILE A 95 6.32 -5.39 -1.08
C ILE A 95 4.93 -5.80 -0.61
N LEU A 96 4.87 -6.43 0.55
CA LEU A 96 3.63 -6.72 1.28
C LEU A 96 3.49 -5.74 2.45
N PHE A 97 2.35 -5.04 2.51
CA PHE A 97 2.00 -4.25 3.68
C PHE A 97 1.26 -5.10 4.71
N ARG A 98 1.75 -5.13 5.94
CA ARG A 98 1.21 -6.00 7.00
C ARG A 98 1.18 -5.29 8.34
N ASN A 99 0.39 -5.84 9.26
CA ASN A 99 0.41 -5.49 10.69
C ASN A 99 0.21 -4.00 11.01
N TRP A 100 -0.49 -3.27 10.15
CA TRP A 100 -0.80 -1.86 10.39
C TRP A 100 -1.71 -1.69 11.61
N LYS A 101 -1.39 -0.70 12.44
CA LYS A 101 -2.06 -0.40 13.71
C LYS A 101 -2.86 0.89 13.59
N TRP A 102 -3.94 0.80 12.82
CA TRP A 102 -4.90 1.88 12.66
C TRP A 102 -5.74 2.07 13.93
N PRO A 103 -6.30 3.28 14.13
CA PRO A 103 -6.08 4.51 13.36
C PRO A 103 -4.78 5.23 13.74
N PHE A 104 -4.54 6.39 13.13
CA PHE A 104 -3.47 7.29 13.57
C PHE A 104 -3.71 7.73 15.03
N HIS A 105 -2.66 7.72 15.85
CA HIS A 105 -2.73 8.15 17.25
C HIS A 105 -1.74 9.27 17.52
N ARG A 106 -2.06 10.17 18.45
CA ARG A 106 -1.15 11.27 18.82
C ARG A 106 0.09 10.72 19.52
N SER A 107 1.26 11.25 19.18
CA SER A 107 2.50 10.91 19.86
C SER A 107 2.43 11.26 21.36
N THR A 108 2.89 10.34 22.21
CA THR A 108 3.01 10.56 23.66
C THR A 108 4.38 11.10 24.08
N SER A 109 5.33 11.20 23.16
CA SER A 109 6.70 11.67 23.44
C SER A 109 6.86 13.20 23.37
N GLY A 110 5.76 13.94 23.39
CA GLY A 110 5.75 15.42 23.33
C GLY A 110 5.93 16.00 21.92
N ALA A 111 5.96 15.18 20.88
CA ALA A 111 5.98 15.65 19.49
C ALA A 111 4.58 15.99 18.98
N ASP A 112 4.45 17.07 18.20
CA ASP A 112 3.22 17.45 17.50
C ASP A 112 3.02 16.62 16.22
N THR A 113 2.93 15.31 16.40
CA THR A 113 2.69 14.35 15.32
C THR A 113 1.66 13.30 15.70
N TYR A 114 0.91 12.85 14.70
CA TYR A 114 0.19 11.59 14.70
C TYR A 114 1.08 10.50 14.14
N ILE A 115 0.99 9.30 14.69
CA ILE A 115 1.80 8.15 14.31
C ILE A 115 0.89 6.97 13.97
N VAL A 116 1.28 6.19 12.96
CA VAL A 116 0.75 4.85 12.71
C VAL A 116 1.92 3.91 12.45
N HIS A 117 1.82 2.68 12.96
CA HIS A 117 2.85 1.66 12.81
C HIS A 117 2.37 0.56 11.87
N GLY A 118 3.29 -0.03 11.12
CA GLY A 118 3.02 -1.19 10.26
C GLY A 118 4.32 -1.79 9.76
N ASP A 119 4.22 -2.76 8.88
CA ASP A 119 5.36 -3.45 8.28
C ASP A 119 5.28 -3.37 6.74
N ALA A 120 6.44 -3.23 6.10
CA ALA A 120 6.62 -3.42 4.67
C ALA A 120 7.64 -4.56 4.46
N VAL A 121 7.20 -5.66 3.86
CA VAL A 121 7.96 -6.91 3.76
C VAL A 121 8.30 -7.18 2.30
N LEU A 122 9.57 -7.42 1.98
CA LEU A 122 9.98 -7.85 0.64
C LEU A 122 9.32 -9.18 0.30
N HIS A 123 8.71 -9.26 -0.89
CA HIS A 123 8.04 -10.47 -1.35
C HIS A 123 8.49 -10.81 -2.77
N ASP A 124 9.69 -11.37 -2.89
CA ASP A 124 10.37 -11.70 -4.14
C ASP A 124 10.11 -13.15 -4.64
N GLY A 125 9.28 -13.90 -3.92
CA GLY A 125 9.02 -15.31 -4.21
C GLY A 125 10.11 -16.26 -3.70
N SER A 126 11.09 -15.75 -2.94
CA SER A 126 12.05 -16.59 -2.23
C SER A 126 11.38 -17.28 -1.03
N ASN A 127 11.69 -18.56 -0.82
CA ASN A 127 11.23 -19.34 0.33
C ASN A 127 12.09 -19.04 1.58
N SER A 128 12.37 -17.76 1.86
CA SER A 128 13.10 -17.37 3.06
C SER A 128 12.20 -17.47 4.29
N ASP A 129 12.62 -18.23 5.31
CA ASP A 129 11.93 -18.32 6.61
C ASP A 129 11.80 -16.96 7.30
N THR A 130 12.68 -16.00 6.96
CA THR A 130 12.69 -14.64 7.50
C THR A 130 12.86 -13.63 6.36
N PRO A 131 11.77 -13.15 5.76
CA PRO A 131 11.86 -12.15 4.69
C PRO A 131 12.44 -10.83 5.21
N LEU A 132 13.16 -10.12 4.34
CA LEU A 132 13.62 -8.76 4.63
C LEU A 132 12.40 -7.85 4.80
N HIS A 133 12.46 -6.95 5.78
CA HIS A 133 11.35 -6.07 6.08
C HIS A 133 11.81 -4.74 6.64
N ALA A 134 10.92 -3.76 6.59
CA ALA A 134 11.02 -2.53 7.34
C ALA A 134 9.81 -2.45 8.28
N LYS A 135 10.07 -2.37 9.58
CA LYS A 135 9.04 -1.92 10.52
C LYS A 135 8.92 -0.41 10.38
N VAL A 136 7.73 0.08 10.08
CA VAL A 136 7.46 1.48 9.74
C VAL A 136 6.84 2.20 10.94
N SER A 137 7.32 3.41 11.18
CA SER A 137 6.64 4.43 11.97
C SER A 137 6.33 5.62 11.06
N ALA A 138 5.13 5.62 10.50
CA ALA A 138 4.69 6.70 9.64
C ALA A 138 4.18 7.84 10.53
N SER A 139 4.78 9.03 10.37
CA SER A 139 4.44 10.19 11.19
C SER A 139 3.85 11.31 10.33
N MET A 140 2.73 11.85 10.79
CA MET A 140 2.01 12.95 10.19
C MET A 140 2.04 14.14 11.15
N THR A 141 2.51 15.32 10.71
CA THR A 141 2.48 16.51 11.58
C THR A 141 1.04 16.96 11.83
N VAL A 142 0.78 17.64 12.96
CA VAL A 142 -0.57 18.16 13.27
C VAL A 142 -1.08 19.08 12.15
N THR A 143 -0.23 19.93 11.59
CA THR A 143 -0.61 20.80 10.45
C THR A 143 -0.98 20.01 9.20
N PHE A 144 -0.37 18.83 9.00
CA PHE A 144 -0.74 17.95 7.89
C PHE A 144 -2.05 17.21 8.17
N ALA A 145 -2.35 16.89 9.43
CA ALA A 145 -3.62 16.30 9.81
C ALA A 145 -4.83 17.18 9.43
N ASP A 146 -4.66 18.51 9.42
CA ASP A 146 -5.71 19.45 9.02
C ASP A 146 -6.17 19.32 7.56
N VAL A 147 -5.35 18.72 6.67
CA VAL A 147 -5.72 18.48 5.27
C VAL A 147 -6.24 17.07 5.02
N VAL A 148 -6.20 16.19 6.03
CA VAL A 148 -6.72 14.82 5.95
C VAL A 148 -8.12 14.80 6.57
N PRO A 149 -9.15 14.25 5.89
CA PRO A 149 -10.53 14.33 6.39
C PRO A 149 -10.74 13.71 7.77
N ALA A 150 -10.05 12.61 8.07
CA ALA A 150 -10.00 11.98 9.39
C ALA A 150 -8.73 11.13 9.53
N PRO A 151 -8.15 10.97 10.72
CA PRO A 151 -6.98 10.12 10.97
C PRO A 151 -7.31 8.60 10.94
N GLU A 152 -8.33 8.18 10.21
CA GLU A 152 -8.81 6.81 10.14
C GLU A 152 -8.24 6.06 8.93
N GLN A 153 -8.21 4.73 9.00
CA GLN A 153 -7.66 3.87 7.93
C GLN A 153 -8.16 4.21 6.51
N PRO A 154 -9.49 4.41 6.26
CA PRO A 154 -9.99 4.67 4.91
C PRO A 154 -9.42 5.93 4.24
N PHE A 155 -9.00 6.92 5.03
CA PHE A 155 -8.48 8.20 4.52
C PHE A 155 -6.97 8.22 4.46
N CYS A 156 -6.32 7.38 5.25
CA CYS A 156 -4.89 7.41 5.47
C CYS A 156 -4.13 6.34 4.70
N GLU A 157 -4.69 5.13 4.59
CA GLU A 157 -3.96 3.94 4.12
C GLU A 157 -3.30 4.15 2.75
N GLY A 158 -4.02 4.72 1.79
CA GLY A 158 -3.51 4.94 0.44
C GLY A 158 -2.25 5.82 0.41
N PHE A 159 -2.29 6.99 1.05
CA PHE A 159 -1.15 7.91 1.02
C PHE A 159 -0.01 7.44 1.93
N ILE A 160 -0.29 6.68 2.98
CA ILE A 160 0.76 6.07 3.82
C ILE A 160 1.51 4.99 3.06
N TYR A 161 0.81 4.09 2.37
CA TYR A 161 1.46 3.05 1.56
C TYR A 161 2.33 3.69 0.46
N ASN A 162 1.82 4.76 -0.17
CA ASN A 162 2.57 5.53 -1.15
C ASN A 162 3.79 6.26 -0.58
N ALA A 163 3.67 6.82 0.64
CA ALA A 163 4.80 7.42 1.33
C ALA A 163 5.90 6.38 1.61
N VAL A 164 5.52 5.17 2.07
CA VAL A 164 6.49 4.09 2.30
C VAL A 164 7.19 3.71 0.99
N ARG A 165 6.44 3.47 -0.09
CA ARG A 165 7.01 3.18 -1.41
C ARG A 165 7.97 4.27 -1.87
N LYS A 166 7.60 5.54 -1.69
CA LYS A 166 8.42 6.68 -2.08
C LYS A 166 9.73 6.75 -1.31
N ILE A 167 9.69 6.59 0.01
CA ILE A 167 10.88 6.61 0.87
C ILE A 167 11.81 5.43 0.53
N MET A 168 11.26 4.25 0.20
CA MET A 168 12.06 3.13 -0.32
C MET A 168 12.79 3.49 -1.62
N ASP A 169 12.06 4.07 -2.59
CA ASP A 169 12.64 4.50 -3.86
C ASP A 169 13.63 5.68 -3.72
N GLN A 170 13.72 6.30 -2.53
CA GLN A 170 14.71 7.31 -2.17
C GLN A 170 15.91 6.73 -1.40
N GLY A 171 15.94 5.42 -1.15
CA GLY A 171 16.99 4.76 -0.37
C GLY A 171 16.96 5.13 1.10
N GLN A 172 15.81 5.61 1.60
CA GLN A 172 15.64 6.14 2.96
C GLN A 172 14.93 5.15 3.91
N LEU A 173 14.59 3.96 3.41
CA LEU A 173 14.03 2.87 4.20
C LEU A 173 14.75 1.57 3.86
N GLU A 174 15.40 0.97 4.86
CA GLU A 174 16.19 -0.23 4.69
C GLU A 174 15.34 -1.49 4.91
N LEU A 175 15.47 -2.49 4.04
CA LEU A 175 14.85 -3.80 4.23
C LEU A 175 15.84 -4.74 4.95
N VAL A 176 15.65 -4.93 6.26
CA VAL A 176 16.59 -5.62 7.16
C VAL A 176 15.88 -6.55 8.13
N LYS A 177 16.59 -7.51 8.72
CA LYS A 177 16.05 -8.39 9.78
C LYS A 177 16.13 -7.71 11.15
N SER A 178 15.54 -6.53 11.28
CA SER A 178 15.62 -5.69 12.49
C SER A 178 14.26 -5.51 13.16
N GLY A 179 14.26 -5.46 14.49
CA GLY A 179 13.08 -5.09 15.28
C GLY A 179 12.83 -3.59 15.35
N ASN A 180 13.74 -2.74 14.87
CA ASN A 180 13.66 -1.30 15.00
C ASN A 180 12.70 -0.70 13.98
N ARG A 181 11.85 0.22 14.45
CA ARG A 181 10.99 1.01 13.56
C ARG A 181 11.79 2.10 12.89
N GLN A 182 11.62 2.22 11.58
CA GLN A 182 12.20 3.27 10.75
C GLN A 182 11.15 4.36 10.48
N PRO A 183 11.54 5.64 10.51
CA PRO A 183 10.61 6.73 10.33
C PRO A 183 10.20 6.89 8.86
N VAL A 184 8.90 7.09 8.61
CA VAL A 184 8.37 7.49 7.31
C VAL A 184 7.65 8.83 7.51
N PRO A 185 8.31 9.97 7.23
CA PRO A 185 7.72 11.28 7.47
C PRO A 185 6.71 11.61 6.38
N VAL A 186 5.45 11.74 6.74
CA VAL A 186 4.37 12.20 5.85
C VAL A 186 4.13 13.67 6.12
N THR A 187 4.61 14.48 5.19
CA THR A 187 4.63 15.94 5.33
C THR A 187 3.86 16.59 4.20
N THR A 188 3.62 17.89 4.34
CA THR A 188 3.06 18.74 3.28
C THR A 188 3.84 18.68 1.97
N ARG A 189 5.08 18.16 1.93
CA ARG A 189 5.83 17.93 0.69
C ARG A 189 5.17 16.92 -0.25
N TYR A 190 4.36 16.00 0.28
CA TYR A 190 3.60 15.04 -0.53
C TYR A 190 2.21 15.53 -0.90
N TYR A 191 1.86 16.78 -0.59
CA TYR A 191 0.55 17.34 -0.87
C TYR A 191 0.67 18.68 -1.57
N SER A 192 -0.12 18.88 -2.62
CA SER A 192 -0.24 20.16 -3.30
C SER A 192 -1.54 20.83 -2.87
N PRO A 193 -1.51 21.87 -2.00
CA PRO A 193 -2.72 22.62 -1.65
C PRO A 193 -3.38 23.27 -2.87
N LYS A 194 -2.58 23.68 -3.86
CA LYS A 194 -3.05 24.28 -5.11
C LYS A 194 -3.88 23.31 -5.95
N GLN A 195 -3.48 22.04 -5.98
CA GLN A 195 -4.14 21.00 -6.78
C GLN A 195 -5.08 20.12 -5.93
N ASN A 196 -5.10 20.33 -4.61
CA ASN A 196 -5.85 19.55 -3.63
C ASN A 196 -5.62 18.03 -3.77
N LYS A 197 -4.36 17.61 -4.00
CA LYS A 197 -3.99 16.21 -4.20
C LYS A 197 -2.62 15.87 -3.63
N PHE A 198 -2.41 14.58 -3.37
CA PHE A 198 -1.09 14.04 -3.05
C PHE A 198 -0.24 13.87 -4.30
N ILE A 199 1.07 14.09 -4.18
CA ILE A 199 2.07 13.92 -5.24
C ILE A 199 3.29 13.21 -4.64
N PHE A 200 3.62 12.03 -5.16
CA PHE A 200 4.73 11.20 -4.68
C PHE A 200 5.88 11.15 -5.69
N ASN A 201 5.57 10.84 -6.95
CA ASN A 201 6.52 10.78 -8.05
C ASN A 201 5.99 11.60 -9.22
N ASP A 202 6.88 12.26 -9.96
CA ASP A 202 6.55 12.87 -11.24
C ASP A 202 7.01 11.90 -12.33
N THR A 203 6.05 11.17 -12.93
CA THR A 203 6.36 10.10 -13.89
C THR A 203 6.01 10.50 -15.31
N ASN A 204 6.87 10.15 -16.27
CA ASN A 204 6.54 10.24 -17.68
C ASN A 204 5.73 9.02 -18.15
N GLU A 205 5.39 8.96 -19.45
CA GLU A 205 4.61 7.86 -20.01
C GLU A 205 5.34 6.51 -19.95
N GLN A 206 6.63 6.49 -20.30
CA GLN A 206 7.44 5.28 -20.27
C GLN A 206 7.53 4.70 -18.86
N GLN A 207 7.81 5.54 -17.85
CA GLN A 207 7.87 5.11 -16.45
C GLN A 207 6.54 4.50 -15.96
N ARG A 208 5.40 4.97 -16.48
CA ARG A 208 4.08 4.41 -16.15
C ARG A 208 3.87 3.05 -16.82
N GLN A 209 4.32 2.88 -18.07
CA GLN A 209 4.33 1.60 -18.76
C GLN A 209 5.22 0.59 -18.03
N ASP A 210 6.46 0.97 -17.72
CA ASP A 210 7.44 0.14 -17.02
C ASP A 210 6.92 -0.29 -15.65
N PHE A 211 6.36 0.66 -14.87
CA PHE A 211 5.75 0.36 -13.58
C PHE A 211 4.61 -0.66 -13.71
N LEU A 212 3.72 -0.47 -14.68
CA LEU A 212 2.55 -1.34 -14.83
C LEU A 212 2.97 -2.75 -15.28
N ALA A 213 3.95 -2.85 -16.18
CA ALA A 213 4.54 -4.11 -16.59
C ALA A 213 5.24 -4.81 -15.42
N ALA A 214 6.05 -4.10 -14.63
CA ALA A 214 6.70 -4.64 -13.42
C ALA A 214 5.67 -5.12 -12.39
N LYS A 215 4.61 -4.35 -12.15
CA LYS A 215 3.49 -4.74 -11.28
C LYS A 215 2.86 -6.06 -11.73
N ILE A 216 2.55 -6.19 -13.01
CA ILE A 216 1.89 -7.39 -13.56
C ILE A 216 2.87 -8.58 -13.56
N TYR A 217 4.14 -8.37 -13.88
CA TYR A 217 5.18 -9.38 -13.78
C TYR A 217 5.26 -9.95 -12.37
N TRP A 218 5.42 -9.09 -11.35
CA TRP A 218 5.55 -9.53 -9.97
C TRP A 218 4.25 -10.11 -9.43
N LEU A 219 3.15 -9.35 -9.50
CA LEU A 219 1.93 -9.69 -8.76
C LEU A 219 1.06 -10.73 -9.46
N SER A 220 1.03 -10.76 -10.80
CA SER A 220 0.34 -11.82 -11.55
C SER A 220 1.30 -12.96 -11.81
N GLY A 221 2.37 -12.72 -12.57
CA GLY A 221 3.26 -13.77 -13.06
C GLY A 221 4.00 -14.52 -11.95
N ARG A 222 4.91 -13.82 -11.26
CA ARG A 222 5.88 -14.41 -10.33
C ARG A 222 5.25 -14.88 -9.02
N LEU A 223 4.43 -14.04 -8.39
CA LEU A 223 3.87 -14.26 -7.05
C LEU A 223 2.42 -14.74 -7.10
N GLY A 224 1.70 -14.40 -8.17
CA GLY A 224 0.27 -14.68 -8.33
C GLY A 224 -0.04 -15.98 -9.06
N ASN A 225 0.96 -16.78 -9.45
CA ASN A 225 0.78 -17.98 -10.28
C ASN A 225 -0.04 -17.72 -11.56
N ASN A 226 0.26 -16.58 -12.19
CA ASN A 226 -0.42 -16.02 -13.34
C ASN A 226 -1.92 -15.71 -13.18
N ALA A 227 -2.40 -15.55 -11.94
CA ALA A 227 -3.76 -15.08 -11.68
C ALA A 227 -3.91 -13.58 -12.00
N PRO A 228 -5.07 -13.12 -12.50
CA PRO A 228 -5.29 -11.72 -12.85
C PRO A 228 -5.11 -10.77 -11.65
N VAL A 229 -4.50 -9.61 -11.90
CA VAL A 229 -4.29 -8.56 -10.90
C VAL A 229 -4.98 -7.27 -11.32
N TRP A 230 -5.54 -6.55 -10.34
CA TRP A 230 -6.19 -5.27 -10.56
C TRP A 230 -5.16 -4.20 -10.96
N ILE A 231 -5.33 -3.60 -12.12
CA ILE A 231 -4.39 -2.64 -12.70
C ILE A 231 -4.84 -1.18 -12.60
N LEU A 232 -6.10 -0.96 -12.22
CA LEU A 232 -6.73 0.36 -12.10
C LEU A 232 -6.82 0.83 -10.64
N ASP A 233 -5.82 0.51 -9.81
CA ASP A 233 -5.79 0.89 -8.38
C ASP A 233 -5.53 2.41 -8.23
N PRO A 234 -6.45 3.18 -7.60
CA PRO A 234 -6.25 4.60 -7.35
C PRO A 234 -4.98 4.92 -6.52
N ARG A 235 -4.50 3.97 -5.71
CA ARG A 235 -3.24 4.12 -4.97
C ARG A 235 -2.05 4.18 -5.91
N ASP A 236 -2.05 3.39 -6.98
CA ASP A 236 -0.99 3.43 -8.00
C ASP A 236 -1.10 4.69 -8.85
N ALA A 237 -2.34 5.11 -9.19
CA ALA A 237 -2.55 6.37 -9.90
C ALA A 237 -1.99 7.57 -9.08
N GLN A 238 -2.27 7.61 -7.78
CA GLN A 238 -1.73 8.61 -6.87
C GLN A 238 -0.20 8.49 -6.74
N TYR A 239 0.34 7.27 -6.69
CA TYR A 239 1.77 7.02 -6.54
C TYR A 239 2.60 7.54 -7.72
N LEU A 240 2.04 7.44 -8.93
CA LEU A 240 2.66 7.83 -10.19
C LEU A 240 2.33 9.27 -10.62
N ASP A 241 1.56 10.01 -9.82
CA ASP A 241 0.98 11.32 -10.17
C ASP A 241 0.21 11.32 -11.51
N THR A 242 -0.71 10.38 -11.64
CA THR A 242 -1.53 10.17 -12.84
C THR A 242 -3.00 9.92 -12.48
N THR A 243 -3.84 9.67 -13.48
CA THR A 243 -5.25 9.26 -13.28
C THR A 243 -5.45 7.79 -13.61
N VAL A 244 -6.53 7.21 -13.09
CA VAL A 244 -6.95 5.83 -13.42
C VAL A 244 -7.22 5.69 -14.92
N ASP A 245 -7.77 6.71 -15.58
CA ASP A 245 -7.98 6.71 -17.03
C ASP A 245 -6.67 6.62 -17.82
N VAL A 246 -5.61 7.28 -17.34
CA VAL A 246 -4.28 7.15 -17.95
C VAL A 246 -3.73 5.76 -17.70
N LEU A 247 -3.86 5.18 -16.49
CA LEU A 247 -3.46 3.79 -16.25
C LEU A 247 -4.18 2.81 -17.17
N LYS A 248 -5.48 3.04 -17.44
CA LYS A 248 -6.24 2.24 -18.39
C LYS A 248 -5.65 2.30 -19.80
N LYS A 249 -5.36 3.51 -20.30
CA LYS A 249 -4.71 3.68 -21.62
C LYS A 249 -3.32 3.04 -21.67
N THR A 250 -2.53 3.18 -20.61
CA THR A 250 -1.22 2.52 -20.47
C THR A 250 -1.36 1.00 -20.55
N ALA A 251 -2.38 0.44 -19.90
CA ALA A 251 -2.66 -1.00 -19.96
C ALA A 251 -3.11 -1.46 -21.36
N GLU A 252 -3.97 -0.69 -22.03
CA GLU A 252 -4.42 -0.96 -23.40
C GLU A 252 -3.23 -0.94 -24.38
N ALA A 253 -2.28 -0.01 -24.21
CA ALA A 253 -1.05 0.03 -25.00
C ALA A 253 -0.19 -1.23 -24.80
N LEU A 254 0.10 -1.60 -23.54
CA LEU A 254 0.85 -2.82 -23.21
C LEU A 254 0.16 -4.08 -23.73
N ALA A 255 -1.17 -4.12 -23.73
CA ALA A 255 -1.94 -5.24 -24.26
C ALA A 255 -1.86 -5.31 -25.80
N GLY A 256 -1.91 -4.15 -26.46
CA GLY A 256 -1.74 -4.04 -27.92
C GLY A 256 -0.36 -4.51 -28.40
N GLU A 257 0.67 -4.35 -27.55
CA GLU A 257 2.02 -4.87 -27.77
C GLU A 257 2.18 -6.36 -27.41
N GLY A 258 1.15 -6.97 -26.82
CA GLY A 258 1.18 -8.37 -26.40
C GLY A 258 1.99 -8.61 -25.11
N ILE A 259 2.37 -7.57 -24.38
CA ILE A 259 3.11 -7.66 -23.11
C ILE A 259 2.19 -8.18 -22.00
N ILE A 260 0.95 -7.70 -21.96
CA ILE A 260 -0.04 -8.13 -20.96
C ILE A 260 -1.29 -8.68 -21.64
N ARG A 261 -2.10 -9.44 -20.89
CA ARG A 261 -3.42 -9.85 -21.33
C ARG A 261 -4.47 -9.21 -20.43
N LEU A 262 -5.30 -8.35 -21.00
CA LEU A 262 -6.44 -7.76 -20.29
C LEU A 262 -7.59 -8.77 -20.16
N GLU A 263 -8.23 -8.76 -19.00
CA GLU A 263 -9.51 -9.43 -18.79
C GLU A 263 -10.64 -8.69 -19.51
N ILE A 264 -11.81 -9.35 -19.64
CA ILE A 264 -12.99 -8.80 -20.35
C ILE A 264 -13.44 -7.46 -19.76
N ASP A 265 -13.32 -7.27 -18.44
CA ASP A 265 -13.69 -6.04 -17.75
C ASP A 265 -12.66 -4.90 -17.94
N THR A 266 -11.49 -5.19 -18.52
CA THR A 266 -10.35 -4.26 -18.71
C THR A 266 -9.80 -3.66 -17.41
N GLU A 267 -10.23 -4.15 -16.25
CA GLU A 267 -9.76 -3.67 -14.94
C GLU A 267 -8.65 -4.56 -14.39
N TYR A 268 -8.53 -5.80 -14.89
CA TYR A 268 -7.54 -6.78 -14.48
C TYR A 268 -6.66 -7.21 -15.66
N ALA A 269 -5.43 -7.63 -15.36
CA ALA A 269 -4.52 -8.19 -16.35
C ALA A 269 -3.74 -9.39 -15.80
N THR A 270 -3.34 -10.27 -16.72
CA THR A 270 -2.39 -11.36 -16.49
C THR A 270 -1.09 -11.13 -17.24
N ALA A 271 0.00 -11.72 -16.74
CA ALA A 271 1.28 -11.72 -17.43
C ALA A 271 1.25 -12.66 -18.65
N THR A 272 1.82 -12.22 -19.77
CA THR A 272 2.00 -13.07 -20.96
C THR A 272 3.36 -13.76 -20.94
N GLU A 273 3.56 -14.73 -21.82
CA GLU A 273 4.88 -15.32 -22.03
C GLU A 273 5.93 -14.27 -22.46
N ALA A 274 5.53 -13.23 -23.20
CA ALA A 274 6.42 -12.15 -23.59
C ALA A 274 6.94 -11.41 -22.35
N LEU A 275 6.04 -10.98 -21.45
CA LEU A 275 6.44 -10.32 -20.20
C LEU A 275 7.27 -11.25 -19.30
N MET A 276 6.89 -12.52 -19.19
CA MET A 276 7.64 -13.50 -18.41
C MET A 276 9.04 -13.77 -19.00
N GLY A 277 9.25 -13.54 -20.31
CA GLY A 277 10.55 -13.60 -20.96
C GLY A 277 11.55 -12.55 -20.45
N HIS A 278 11.07 -11.48 -19.80
CA HIS A 278 11.89 -10.44 -19.17
C HIS A 278 12.23 -10.72 -17.70
N ALA A 279 12.06 -11.96 -17.21
CA ALA A 279 12.26 -12.30 -15.80
C ALA A 279 13.62 -11.86 -15.25
N SER A 280 14.71 -12.12 -15.98
CA SER A 280 16.06 -11.73 -15.54
C SER A 280 16.25 -10.21 -15.43
N GLN A 281 15.53 -9.43 -16.24
CA GLN A 281 15.55 -7.97 -16.15
C GLN A 281 14.87 -7.52 -14.85
N TYR A 282 13.65 -7.96 -14.58
CA TYR A 282 12.92 -7.57 -13.37
C TYR A 282 13.59 -8.05 -12.08
N GLU A 283 14.23 -9.23 -12.11
CA GLU A 283 15.02 -9.73 -10.98
C GLU A 283 16.26 -8.88 -10.73
N ALA A 284 16.94 -8.41 -11.79
CA ALA A 284 18.07 -7.49 -11.68
C ALA A 284 17.63 -6.11 -11.16
N GLU A 285 16.55 -5.55 -11.69
CA GLU A 285 15.96 -4.27 -11.22
C GLU A 285 15.58 -4.34 -9.73
N MET A 286 14.94 -5.43 -9.30
CA MET A 286 14.62 -5.65 -7.88
C MET A 286 15.88 -5.75 -7.02
N ALA A 287 16.91 -6.47 -7.49
CA ALA A 287 18.18 -6.58 -6.78
C ALA A 287 18.90 -5.21 -6.66
N ASP A 288 18.89 -4.41 -7.73
CA ASP A 288 19.47 -3.07 -7.76
C ASP A 288 18.71 -2.12 -6.81
N ALA A 289 17.37 -2.15 -6.83
CA ALA A 289 16.55 -1.37 -5.92
C ALA A 289 16.75 -1.80 -4.46
N LEU A 290 16.87 -3.10 -4.20
CA LEU A 290 17.16 -3.61 -2.87
C LEU A 290 18.56 -3.18 -2.40
N ALA A 291 19.55 -3.21 -3.28
CA ALA A 291 20.89 -2.70 -2.99
C ALA A 291 20.86 -1.19 -2.70
N PHE A 292 20.05 -0.42 -3.44
CA PHE A 292 19.87 1.01 -3.22
C PHE A 292 19.25 1.36 -1.86
N THR A 293 18.42 0.47 -1.30
CA THR A 293 17.90 0.65 0.07
C THR A 293 18.96 0.49 1.16
N LYS A 294 20.15 -0.04 0.86
CA LYS A 294 21.22 -0.21 1.85
C LYS A 294 22.08 1.06 1.88
N PRO A 295 22.48 1.55 3.06
CA PRO A 295 23.46 2.62 3.14
C PRO A 295 24.75 2.17 2.46
N SER A 296 25.21 2.94 1.46
CA SER A 296 26.59 2.86 1.00
C SER A 296 27.47 3.51 2.07
N PHE A 297 27.71 2.80 3.17
CA PHE A 297 28.73 3.21 4.13
C PHE A 297 30.06 3.14 3.41
N ASN A 298 30.85 4.22 3.46
CA ASN A 298 32.21 4.19 2.93
C ASN A 298 32.96 3.05 3.64
N GLU A 299 33.32 1.98 2.94
CA GLU A 299 34.01 0.81 3.52
C GLU A 299 35.30 1.23 4.24
N ASP A 300 35.93 2.32 3.78
CA ASP A 300 37.10 2.95 4.42
C ASP A 300 36.83 3.41 5.86
N MET A 301 35.61 3.88 6.15
CA MET A 301 35.20 4.26 7.50
C MET A 301 35.00 3.04 8.41
N ARG A 302 34.57 1.91 7.85
CA ARG A 302 34.37 0.66 8.61
C ARG A 302 35.70 -0.01 8.97
N ALA A 303 36.71 0.15 8.12
CA ALA A 303 38.07 -0.32 8.35
C ALA A 303 38.90 0.60 9.27
N GLY A 304 38.33 1.73 9.74
CA GLY A 304 39.03 2.68 10.60
C GLY A 304 40.15 3.46 9.89
N HIS A 305 40.11 3.57 8.55
CA HIS A 305 41.16 4.22 7.76
C HIS A 305 40.96 5.73 7.57
N THR A 306 39.86 6.29 8.06
CA THR A 306 39.66 7.75 8.13
C THR A 306 40.08 8.27 9.51
N ASN A 307 41.22 8.96 9.54
CA ASN A 307 41.75 9.65 10.73
C ASN A 307 40.71 10.61 11.35
N MET A 308 40.67 10.64 12.69
CA MET A 308 40.24 11.82 13.44
C MET A 308 41.21 12.99 13.23
#